data_AF-A0A0G1WSC1-F1
#
_entry.id   AF-A0A0G1WSC1-F1
#
_cell.length_a   1.000
_cell.length_b   1.000
_cell.length_c   1.000
_cell.angle_alpha   90.00
_cell.angle_beta   90.00
_cell.angle_gamma   90.00
#
_symmetry.space_group_name_H-M   'P 1'
#
loop_
_entity.id
_entity.type
_entity.pdbx_description
1 polymer ?
#
loop_
_entity_poly.entity_id
_entity_poly.type
_entity_poly.pdbx_seq_one_letter_code
_entity_poly.pdbx_strand_id
1 'polypeptide(L)'
;MIQRKHEFVEGEFYHLYNRGNSKQKIFLDIQDKDRFSKLLYLHNSLKNINFRDDIVERGIDAWDFDRGEPIVSIGAWVLMSNHFHIYITIPPAPMSSVGENSVGNIKENAVSLFMRKVLTSYVKYFNKKYEHAGNLFESNFKS
;
A
#
# COMPACT_ATOMS: atom_id res chain seq x y z
N MET A 1 -6.11 -21.61 0.42
CA MET A 1 -5.58 -20.28 0.78
C MET A 1 -4.16 -20.46 1.27
N ILE A 2 -3.18 -19.78 0.69
CA ILE A 2 -1.80 -19.78 1.21
C ILE A 2 -1.79 -18.81 2.40
N GLN A 3 -1.70 -19.35 3.61
CA GLN A 3 -1.56 -18.58 4.83
C GLN A 3 -0.06 -18.25 5.02
N ARG A 4 0.27 -17.00 5.39
CA ARG A 4 1.65 -16.65 5.74
C ARG A 4 2.11 -17.53 6.91
N LYS A 5 3.33 -18.06 6.84
CA LYS A 5 3.92 -18.89 7.91
C LYS A 5 4.32 -18.10 9.16
N HIS A 6 4.55 -16.79 9.03
CA HIS A 6 5.02 -15.92 10.10
C HIS A 6 4.07 -14.74 10.27
N GLU A 7 3.75 -14.44 11.53
CA GLU A 7 2.99 -13.25 11.92
C GLU A 7 3.89 -12.01 11.85
N PHE A 8 3.26 -10.85 11.63
CA PHE A 8 3.97 -9.58 11.71
C PHE A 8 3.97 -9.13 13.18
N VAL A 9 5.14 -8.72 13.67
CA VAL A 9 5.43 -8.39 15.06
C VAL A 9 5.89 -6.94 15.14
N GLU A 10 5.57 -6.27 16.24
CA GLU A 10 6.01 -4.90 16.51
C GLU A 10 7.54 -4.81 16.62
N GLY A 11 8.11 -3.70 16.15
CA GLY A 11 9.55 -3.44 16.18
C GLY A 11 10.39 -4.21 15.16
N GLU A 12 9.84 -5.26 14.55
CA GLU A 12 10.51 -6.02 13.50
C GLU A 12 10.44 -5.31 12.14
N PHE A 13 11.39 -5.64 11.27
CA PHE A 13 11.49 -5.07 9.94
C PHE A 13 11.12 -6.07 8.85
N TYR A 14 10.35 -5.60 7.87
CA TYR A 14 9.80 -6.44 6.81
C TYR A 14 10.10 -5.87 5.43
N HIS A 15 10.50 -6.77 4.54
CA HIS A 15 10.78 -6.46 3.15
C HIS A 15 9.62 -6.91 2.26
N LEU A 16 8.73 -5.97 1.95
CA LEU A 16 7.54 -6.24 1.17
C LEU A 16 7.79 -6.08 -0.31
N TYR A 17 7.30 -7.02 -1.13
CA TYR A 17 7.43 -6.92 -2.57
C TYR A 17 6.26 -7.58 -3.30
N ASN A 18 6.01 -7.11 -4.53
CA ASN A 18 5.11 -7.76 -5.47
C ASN A 18 5.54 -7.46 -6.91
N ARG A 19 5.10 -8.28 -7.86
CA ARG A 19 5.46 -8.22 -9.26
C ARG A 19 4.23 -8.30 -10.16
N GLY A 20 4.31 -7.64 -11.32
CA GLY A 20 3.29 -7.72 -12.35
C GLY A 20 3.07 -9.13 -12.87
N ASN A 21 1.81 -9.49 -13.09
CA ASN A 21 1.42 -10.77 -13.66
C ASN A 21 2.18 -11.05 -14.96
N SER A 22 2.67 -12.28 -15.15
CA SER A 22 3.51 -12.63 -16.31
C SER A 22 4.73 -11.70 -16.49
N LYS A 23 5.28 -11.17 -15.39
CA LYS A 23 6.38 -10.18 -15.37
C LYS A 23 6.08 -8.88 -16.14
N GLN A 24 4.81 -8.56 -16.39
CA GLN A 24 4.41 -7.35 -17.11
C GLN A 24 4.83 -6.08 -16.35
N LYS A 25 5.02 -4.98 -17.08
CA LYS A 25 5.28 -3.68 -16.47
C LYS A 25 4.06 -3.25 -15.65
N ILE A 26 4.30 -2.79 -14.42
CA ILE A 26 3.30 -2.22 -13.52
C ILE A 26 3.46 -0.71 -13.38
N PHE A 27 4.59 -0.14 -13.79
CA PHE A 27 4.79 1.31 -13.96
C PHE A 27 5.25 1.55 -15.40
N LEU A 28 4.38 2.12 -16.22
CA LEU A 28 4.64 2.37 -17.64
C LEU A 28 5.26 3.75 -17.86
N ASP A 29 4.92 4.71 -17.01
CA ASP A 29 5.47 6.07 -17.03
C ASP A 29 5.83 6.58 -15.62
N ILE A 30 6.31 7.82 -15.56
CA ILE A 30 6.69 8.46 -14.29
C ILE A 30 5.48 8.80 -13.42
N GLN A 31 4.31 9.05 -14.02
CA GLN A 31 3.08 9.38 -13.30
C GLN A 31 2.57 8.17 -12.53
N ASP A 32 2.78 6.96 -13.05
CA ASP A 32 2.46 5.72 -12.34
C ASP A 32 3.30 5.55 -11.07
N LYS A 33 4.60 5.88 -11.14
CA LYS A 33 5.49 5.85 -9.98
C LYS A 33 5.09 6.93 -8.96
N ASP A 34 4.85 8.16 -9.42
CA ASP A 34 4.36 9.25 -8.57
C ASP A 34 3.04 8.86 -7.88
N ARG A 35 2.08 8.33 -8.66
CA ARG A 35 0.81 7.84 -8.14
C ARG A 35 1.02 6.78 -7.07
N PHE A 36 1.88 5.80 -7.31
CA PHE A 36 2.17 4.75 -6.32
C PHE A 36 2.79 5.31 -5.05
N SER A 37 3.75 6.23 -5.15
CA SER A 37 4.35 6.92 -3.99
C SER A 37 3.32 7.71 -3.18
N LYS A 38 2.42 8.43 -3.85
CA LYS A 38 1.31 9.13 -3.19
C LYS A 38 0.36 8.15 -2.49
N LEU A 39 0.11 6.99 -3.08
CA LEU A 39 -0.69 5.94 -2.44
C LEU A 39 0.01 5.33 -1.21
N LEU A 40 1.35 5.18 -1.21
CA LEU A 40 2.10 4.80 -0.02
C LEU A 40 1.89 5.81 1.13
N TYR A 41 1.79 7.10 0.81
CA TYR A 41 1.51 8.13 1.79
C TYR A 41 0.07 8.08 2.28
N LEU A 42 -0.90 8.19 1.36
CA LEU A 42 -2.33 8.33 1.68
C LEU A 42 -2.89 7.09 2.38
N HIS A 43 -2.58 5.90 1.87
CA HIS A 43 -3.16 4.66 2.41
C HIS A 43 -2.45 4.16 3.66
N ASN A 44 -1.36 4.79 4.08
CA ASN A 44 -0.78 4.63 5.40
C ASN A 44 -1.59 5.44 6.44
N SER A 45 -2.86 5.09 6.58
CA SER A 45 -3.84 5.79 7.40
C SER A 45 -5.03 4.88 7.69
N LEU A 46 -5.67 5.01 8.85
CA LEU A 46 -6.96 4.36 9.13
C LEU A 46 -8.14 5.02 8.42
N LYS A 47 -8.00 6.25 7.92
CA LYS A 47 -9.04 6.97 7.18
C LYS A 47 -9.36 6.25 5.86
N ASN A 48 -10.63 6.24 5.47
CA ASN A 48 -11.03 5.79 4.14
C ASN A 48 -10.84 6.94 3.15
N ILE A 49 -9.79 6.84 2.31
CA ILE A 49 -9.39 7.90 1.38
C ILE A 49 -9.67 7.47 -0.05
N ASN A 50 -10.40 8.31 -0.79
CA ASN A 50 -10.60 8.21 -2.22
C ASN A 50 -9.74 9.25 -2.93
N PHE A 51 -8.74 8.81 -3.69
CA PHE A 51 -7.82 9.72 -4.40
C PHE A 51 -8.55 10.73 -5.29
N ARG A 52 -9.65 10.36 -5.95
CA ARG A 52 -10.39 11.29 -6.81
C ARG A 52 -11.00 12.41 -5.98
N ASP A 53 -11.84 12.02 -5.03
CA ASP A 53 -12.69 12.97 -4.30
C ASP A 53 -11.84 13.79 -3.30
N ASP A 54 -10.90 13.14 -2.62
CA ASP A 54 -10.13 13.76 -1.55
C ASP A 54 -8.92 14.56 -2.02
N ILE A 55 -8.39 14.28 -3.22
CA ILE A 55 -7.17 14.91 -3.74
C ILE A 55 -7.48 15.71 -5.01
N VAL A 56 -8.02 15.05 -6.04
CA VAL A 56 -8.23 15.67 -7.35
C VAL A 56 -9.34 16.72 -7.31
N GLU A 57 -10.53 16.38 -6.78
CA GLU A 57 -11.67 17.30 -6.75
C GLU A 57 -11.46 18.45 -5.75
N ARG A 58 -10.65 18.23 -4.72
CA ARG A 58 -10.22 19.26 -3.78
C ARG A 58 -9.07 20.13 -4.30
N GLY A 59 -8.40 19.72 -5.39
CA GLY A 59 -7.30 20.48 -5.99
C GLY A 59 -6.06 20.62 -5.10
N ILE A 60 -5.80 19.62 -4.24
CA ILE A 60 -4.62 19.60 -3.35
C ILE A 60 -3.60 18.56 -3.83
N ASP A 61 -2.33 18.67 -3.42
CA ASP A 61 -1.42 17.54 -3.58
C ASP A 61 -1.69 16.49 -2.50
N ALA A 62 -1.42 15.22 -2.83
CA ALA A 62 -1.55 14.10 -1.91
C ALA A 62 -0.68 14.26 -0.66
N TRP A 63 0.48 14.91 -0.78
CA TRP A 63 1.39 15.16 0.34
C TRP A 63 0.81 16.15 1.37
N ASP A 64 -0.14 17.00 0.95
CA ASP A 64 -0.79 18.00 1.82
C ASP A 64 -2.02 17.44 2.54
N PHE A 65 -2.46 16.23 2.20
CA PHE A 65 -3.62 15.61 2.83
C PHE A 65 -3.27 15.15 4.25
N ASP A 66 -4.00 15.63 5.26
CA ASP A 66 -3.89 15.10 6.62
C ASP A 66 -4.36 13.63 6.67
N ARG A 67 -3.40 12.72 6.61
CA ARG A 67 -3.65 11.28 6.71
C ARG A 67 -3.84 10.80 8.16
N GLY A 68 -3.57 11.64 9.16
CA GLY A 68 -3.50 11.22 10.57
C GLY A 68 -2.34 10.27 10.87
N GLU A 69 -2.49 9.48 11.93
CA GLU A 69 -1.46 8.55 12.39
C GLU A 69 -1.21 7.41 11.37
N PRO A 70 0.07 7.10 11.06
CA PRO A 70 0.42 6.05 10.14
C PRO A 70 0.15 4.65 10.71
N ILE A 71 -0.34 3.74 9.87
CA ILE A 71 -0.54 2.32 10.23
C ILE A 71 0.81 1.58 10.36
N VAL A 72 1.79 1.96 9.54
CA VAL A 72 3.15 1.38 9.51
C VAL A 72 4.20 2.49 9.37
N SER A 73 5.43 2.23 9.79
CA SER A 73 6.57 3.10 9.46
C SER A 73 7.24 2.61 8.19
N ILE A 74 7.38 3.47 7.19
CA ILE A 74 8.06 3.16 5.92
C ILE A 74 9.48 3.72 5.98
N GLY A 75 10.49 2.86 5.91
CA GLY A 75 11.90 3.26 5.93
C GLY A 75 12.46 3.53 4.53
N ALA A 76 12.08 2.73 3.54
CA ALA A 76 12.56 2.87 2.16
C ALA A 76 11.60 2.22 1.16
N TRP A 77 11.68 2.62 -0.11
CA TRP A 77 11.02 1.93 -1.22
C TRP A 77 11.81 2.08 -2.52
N VAL A 78 11.62 1.13 -3.44
CA VAL A 78 12.10 1.21 -4.83
C VAL A 78 11.02 0.73 -5.79
N LEU A 79 10.83 1.48 -6.88
CA LEU A 79 9.81 1.24 -7.90
C LEU A 79 10.45 0.89 -9.25
N MET A 80 10.56 -0.41 -9.51
CA MET A 80 11.09 -0.98 -10.75
C MET A 80 9.95 -1.20 -11.75
N SER A 81 10.23 -1.16 -13.05
CA SER A 81 9.17 -1.17 -14.09
C SER A 81 8.11 -2.27 -13.93
N ASN A 82 8.49 -3.47 -13.48
CA ASN A 82 7.59 -4.61 -13.29
C ASN A 82 7.43 -5.09 -11.84
N HIS A 83 8.06 -4.46 -10.85
CA HIS A 83 7.94 -4.85 -9.44
C HIS A 83 8.29 -3.70 -8.49
N PHE A 84 7.95 -3.83 -7.22
CA PHE A 84 8.36 -2.89 -6.19
C PHE A 84 8.94 -3.62 -4.99
N HIS A 85 9.74 -2.90 -4.21
CA HIS A 85 10.18 -3.31 -2.88
C HIS A 85 9.92 -2.17 -1.90
N ILE A 86 9.40 -2.49 -0.71
CA ILE A 86 9.10 -1.54 0.36
C ILE A 86 9.66 -2.13 1.65
N TYR A 87 10.41 -1.33 2.39
CA TYR A 87 10.94 -1.68 3.70
C TYR A 87 10.12 -0.99 4.78
N ILE A 88 9.47 -1.77 5.64
CA ILE A 88 8.56 -1.25 6.67
C ILE A 88 8.84 -1.87 8.03
N THR A 89 8.33 -1.23 9.08
CA THR A 89 8.20 -1.79 10.42
C THR A 89 6.83 -1.43 11.00
N ILE A 90 6.31 -2.29 11.88
CA ILE A 90 5.16 -1.94 12.72
C ILE A 90 5.72 -1.17 13.91
N PRO A 91 5.39 0.13 14.06
CA PRO A 91 5.91 0.90 15.18
C PRO A 91 5.32 0.36 16.50
N PRO A 92 6.08 0.41 17.61
CA PRO A 92 5.57 0.02 18.91
C PRO A 92 4.41 0.93 19.35
N ALA A 93 3.43 0.37 20.07
CA ALA A 93 2.38 1.16 20.71
C ALA A 93 2.99 2.26 21.62
N PRO A 94 2.45 3.49 21.66
CA PRO A 94 1.10 3.91 21.26
C PRO A 94 0.98 4.44 19.82
N MET A 95 2.05 4.36 19.02
CA MET A 95 2.10 4.95 17.68
C MET A 95 1.29 4.15 16.65
N SER A 96 1.06 2.86 16.91
CA SER A 96 0.08 2.03 16.20
C SER A 96 -1.24 2.03 16.99
N SER A 97 -2.27 2.74 16.52
CA SER A 97 -3.65 2.59 17.06
C SER A 97 -4.29 1.25 16.68
N VAL A 98 -3.46 0.30 16.23
CA VAL A 98 -3.80 -0.99 15.68
C VAL A 98 -3.08 -2.01 16.53
N GLY A 99 -3.79 -2.58 17.51
CA GLY A 99 -3.24 -3.65 18.32
C GLY A 99 -2.82 -4.84 17.47
N GLU A 100 -1.85 -5.61 17.97
CA GLU A 100 -1.12 -6.70 17.30
C GLU A 100 -2.00 -7.67 16.48
N ASN A 101 -3.28 -7.81 16.81
CA ASN A 101 -4.16 -8.82 16.22
C ASN A 101 -5.47 -8.28 15.62
N SER A 102 -5.73 -6.97 15.65
CA SER A 102 -6.97 -6.40 15.12
C SER A 102 -6.88 -4.90 14.88
N VAL A 103 -7.15 -4.47 13.64
CA VAL A 103 -7.48 -3.07 13.36
C VAL A 103 -8.97 -2.87 13.67
N GLY A 104 -9.30 -2.49 14.90
CA GLY A 104 -10.71 -2.38 15.33
C GLY A 104 -11.43 -3.74 15.27
N ASN A 105 -12.55 -3.84 14.54
CA ASN A 105 -13.31 -5.09 14.35
C ASN A 105 -12.77 -5.99 13.20
N ILE A 106 -11.64 -5.63 12.61
CA ILE A 106 -11.07 -6.31 11.43
C ILE A 106 -10.04 -7.33 11.89
N LYS A 107 -10.24 -8.61 11.56
CA LYS A 107 -9.26 -9.71 11.72
C LYS A 107 -8.08 -9.57 10.73
N GLU A 108 -7.48 -8.40 10.61
CA GLU A 108 -6.38 -8.11 9.70
C GLU A 108 -5.30 -7.30 10.44
N ASN A 109 -4.03 -7.66 10.24
CA ASN A 109 -2.90 -6.91 10.81
C ASN A 109 -2.60 -5.63 10.02
N ALA A 110 -1.91 -4.69 10.68
CA ALA A 110 -1.52 -3.37 10.15
C ALA A 110 -0.88 -3.43 8.76
N VAL A 111 0.11 -4.32 8.56
CA VAL A 111 0.85 -4.47 7.29
C VAL A 111 -0.06 -4.92 6.16
N SER A 112 -0.91 -5.91 6.44
CA SER A 112 -1.84 -6.47 5.45
C SER A 112 -2.90 -5.44 5.06
N LEU A 113 -3.45 -4.72 6.04
CA LEU A 113 -4.38 -3.61 5.80
C LEU A 113 -3.74 -2.54 4.91
N PHE A 114 -2.55 -2.09 5.27
CA PHE A 114 -1.80 -1.08 4.50
C PHE A 114 -1.59 -1.53 3.04
N MET A 115 -1.04 -2.73 2.83
CA MET A 115 -0.78 -3.25 1.49
C MET A 115 -2.06 -3.47 0.70
N ARG A 116 -3.14 -3.95 1.34
CA ARG A 116 -4.44 -4.11 0.69
C ARG A 116 -4.96 -2.78 0.17
N LYS A 117 -4.90 -1.70 0.97
CA LYS A 117 -5.35 -0.37 0.56
C LYS A 117 -4.52 0.19 -0.61
N VAL A 118 -3.19 0.14 -0.51
CA VAL A 118 -2.27 0.59 -1.57
C VAL A 118 -2.51 -0.17 -2.87
N LEU A 119 -2.46 -1.51 -2.84
CA LEU A 119 -2.56 -2.33 -4.04
C LEU A 119 -3.93 -2.23 -4.69
N THR A 120 -5.01 -2.24 -3.90
CA THR A 120 -6.37 -2.11 -4.44
C THR A 120 -6.55 -0.78 -5.16
N SER A 121 -6.10 0.32 -4.54
CA SER A 121 -6.22 1.65 -5.13
C SER A 121 -5.37 1.78 -6.40
N TYR A 122 -4.17 1.22 -6.39
CA TYR A 122 -3.28 1.25 -7.55
C TYR A 122 -3.81 0.43 -8.73
N VAL A 123 -4.30 -0.79 -8.49
CA VAL A 123 -4.90 -1.63 -9.56
C VAL A 123 -6.10 -0.94 -10.18
N LYS A 124 -6.97 -0.31 -9.38
CA LYS A 124 -8.11 0.46 -9.91
C LYS A 124 -7.66 1.61 -10.80
N TYR A 125 -6.64 2.36 -10.38
CA TYR A 125 -6.04 3.43 -11.17
C TYR A 125 -5.45 2.90 -12.49
N PHE A 126 -4.62 1.86 -12.41
CA PHE A 126 -3.92 1.29 -13.56
C PHE A 126 -4.90 0.74 -14.60
N ASN A 127 -5.85 -0.08 -14.16
CA ASN A 127 -6.87 -0.66 -15.03
C ASN A 127 -7.70 0.42 -15.72
N LYS A 128 -8.04 1.50 -15.01
CA LYS A 128 -8.78 2.62 -15.61
C LYS A 128 -7.92 3.42 -16.59
N LYS A 129 -6.66 3.72 -16.25
CA LYS A 129 -5.77 4.54 -17.08
C LYS A 129 -5.39 3.84 -18.40
N TYR A 130 -5.15 2.53 -18.34
CA TYR A 130 -4.64 1.75 -19.46
C TYR A 130 -5.67 0.82 -20.09
N GLU A 131 -6.95 0.96 -19.71
CA GLU A 131 -8.05 0.07 -20.15
C GLU A 131 -7.71 -1.43 -19.95
N HIS A 132 -6.88 -1.73 -18.95
CA HIS A 132 -6.42 -3.07 -18.67
C HIS A 132 -7.49 -3.90 -17.94
N ALA A 133 -7.70 -5.13 -18.40
CA ALA A 133 -8.63 -6.08 -17.80
C ALA A 133 -7.86 -7.18 -17.04
N GLY A 134 -8.37 -7.53 -15.85
CA GLY A 134 -7.85 -8.63 -15.04
C GLY A 134 -6.85 -8.21 -13.95
N ASN A 135 -6.06 -9.19 -13.49
CA ASN A 135 -5.14 -9.04 -12.37
C ASN A 135 -3.84 -8.36 -12.82
N LEU A 136 -3.47 -7.26 -12.15
CA LEU A 136 -2.21 -6.58 -12.41
C LEU A 136 -1.01 -7.34 -11.82
N PHE A 137 -1.15 -7.87 -10.60
CA PHE A 137 -0.09 -8.54 -9.85
C PHE A 137 -0.22 -10.07 -9.89
N GLU A 138 0.90 -10.80 -9.80
CA GLU A 138 0.93 -12.28 -9.82
C GLU A 138 0.19 -12.90 -8.63
N SER A 139 0.29 -12.27 -7.45
CA SER A 139 -0.29 -12.77 -6.21
C SER A 139 -0.52 -11.65 -5.20
N ASN A 140 -0.91 -12.01 -3.97
CA ASN A 140 -0.73 -11.13 -2.81
C ASN A 140 0.75 -10.74 -2.65
N PHE A 141 1.00 -9.63 -1.95
CA PHE A 141 2.37 -9.20 -1.64
C PHE A 141 3.09 -10.27 -0.81
N LYS A 142 4.41 -10.36 -1.00
CA LYS A 142 5.32 -11.21 -0.24
C LYS A 142 6.07 -10.35 0.78
N SER A 143 6.55 -10.99 1.86
CA SER A 143 7.36 -10.37 2.92
C SER A 143 8.58 -11.23 3.19
#